data_AF-A0A069D0E0-F1
#
_entry.id   AF-A0A069D0E0-F1
#
_cell.length_a   1.000
_cell.length_b   1.000
_cell.length_c   1.000
_cell.angle_alpha   90.00
_cell.angle_beta   90.00
_cell.angle_gamma   90.00
#
_symmetry.space_group_name_H-M   'P 1'
#
loop_
_entity.id
_entity.type
_entity.pdbx_description
1 polymer ?
#
loop_
_entity_poly.entity_id
_entity_poly.type
_entity_poly.pdbx_seq_one_letter_code
_entity_poly.pdbx_strand_id
1 'polypeptide(L)'
;MDKEYLDSFEDKLQEELLRLCTSYNMLDGKLLATDDIDNQWNVLAPEYMADAVGQINEYPTVSVAWAAYLGLAIAYGWDTDWNFISKAAYQSFYGEQGFDDMDEHIVRDLLGIPLDSEEAQNLESMIRRSAQTAVTLIRLNR
;
A
#
# COMPACT_ATOMS: atom_id res chain seq x y z
N MET A 1 -2.20 15.65 18.49
CA MET A 1 -3.15 15.63 17.37
C MET A 1 -4.43 15.04 17.90
N ASP A 2 -5.58 15.63 17.62
CA ASP A 2 -6.87 15.13 18.12
C ASP A 2 -7.26 13.86 17.37
N LYS A 3 -7.88 12.89 18.06
CA LYS A 3 -8.30 11.63 17.44
C LYS A 3 -9.36 11.88 16.36
N GLU A 4 -10.33 12.75 16.66
CA GLU A 4 -11.38 13.13 15.70
C GLU A 4 -10.79 13.77 14.43
N TYR A 5 -9.70 14.50 14.57
CA TYR A 5 -9.01 15.09 13.42
C TYR A 5 -8.33 14.03 12.55
N LEU A 6 -7.67 13.05 13.18
CA LEU A 6 -7.03 11.92 12.50
C LEU A 6 -8.05 11.08 11.74
N ASP A 7 -9.15 10.74 12.40
CA ASP A 7 -10.24 9.96 11.80
C ASP A 7 -10.82 10.71 10.58
N SER A 8 -11.09 12.02 10.71
CA SER A 8 -11.58 12.82 9.57
C SER A 8 -10.57 12.96 8.43
N PHE A 9 -9.27 12.99 8.74
CA PHE A 9 -8.24 13.04 7.72
C PHE A 9 -8.14 11.70 6.97
N GLU A 10 -8.20 10.59 7.69
CA GLU A 10 -8.19 9.24 7.14
C GLU A 10 -9.39 9.02 6.21
N ASP A 11 -10.60 9.40 6.64
CA ASP A 11 -11.81 9.32 5.80
C ASP A 11 -11.63 10.08 4.48
N LYS A 12 -11.15 11.33 4.54
CA LYS A 12 -10.90 12.15 3.34
C LYS A 12 -9.85 11.55 2.43
N LEU A 13 -8.78 11.01 3.01
CA LEU A 13 -7.72 10.35 2.26
C LEU A 13 -8.28 9.13 1.54
N GLN A 14 -9.03 8.28 2.24
CA GLN A 14 -9.63 7.07 1.68
C GLN A 14 -10.62 7.41 0.56
N GLU A 15 -11.48 8.41 0.74
CA GLU A 15 -12.43 8.87 -0.27
C GLU A 15 -11.73 9.36 -1.55
N GLU A 16 -10.69 10.19 -1.41
CA GLU A 16 -9.94 10.70 -2.57
C GLU A 16 -9.17 9.60 -3.29
N LEU A 17 -8.56 8.66 -2.56
CA LEU A 17 -7.89 7.50 -3.16
C LEU A 17 -8.88 6.57 -3.88
N LEU A 18 -10.05 6.31 -3.29
CA LEU A 18 -11.10 5.52 -3.93
C LEU A 18 -11.61 6.21 -5.20
N ARG A 19 -11.85 7.53 -5.15
CA ARG A 19 -12.26 8.31 -6.33
C ARG A 19 -11.21 8.25 -7.42
N LEU A 20 -9.94 8.37 -7.06
CA LEU A 20 -8.82 8.25 -7.98
C LEU A 20 -8.81 6.87 -8.65
N CYS A 21 -8.75 5.79 -7.87
CA CYS A 21 -8.74 4.42 -8.42
C CYS A 21 -9.97 4.13 -9.31
N THR A 22 -11.14 4.62 -8.91
CA THR A 22 -12.39 4.47 -9.70
C THR A 22 -12.32 5.22 -11.02
N SER A 23 -11.77 6.44 -11.04
CA SER A 23 -11.65 7.24 -12.27
C SER A 23 -10.74 6.63 -13.34
N TYR A 24 -9.83 5.74 -12.92
CA TYR A 24 -8.95 4.97 -13.82
C TYR A 24 -9.45 3.53 -14.05
N ASN A 25 -10.68 3.20 -13.64
CA ASN A 25 -11.28 1.86 -13.76
C ASN A 25 -10.49 0.76 -13.02
N MET A 26 -9.77 1.09 -11.95
CA MET A 26 -9.08 0.09 -11.11
C MET A 26 -9.98 -0.48 -10.02
N LEU A 27 -11.02 0.26 -9.61
CA LEU A 27 -12.00 -0.16 -8.61
C LEU A 27 -13.40 0.26 -9.07
N ASP A 28 -14.42 -0.49 -8.66
CA ASP A 28 -15.83 -0.21 -8.97
C ASP A 28 -16.48 0.77 -7.99
N GLY A 29 -15.73 1.73 -7.44
CA GLY A 29 -16.26 2.71 -6.48
C GLY A 29 -16.56 2.16 -5.09
N LYS A 30 -16.09 0.95 -4.78
CA LYS A 30 -16.20 0.35 -3.44
C LYS A 30 -14.82 -0.10 -2.94
N LEU A 31 -14.45 0.37 -1.77
CA LEU A 31 -13.34 -0.20 -1.00
C LEU A 31 -13.91 -1.31 -0.11
N LEU A 32 -13.31 -2.50 -0.17
CA LEU A 32 -13.64 -3.59 0.74
C LEU A 32 -12.89 -3.36 2.05
N ALA A 33 -13.61 -3.43 3.17
CA ALA A 33 -13.05 -3.35 4.51
C ALA A 33 -13.36 -4.66 5.24
N THR A 34 -12.38 -5.20 5.96
CA THR A 34 -12.51 -6.41 6.76
C THR A 34 -11.52 -6.35 7.92
N ASP A 35 -11.97 -6.78 9.09
CA ASP A 35 -11.15 -6.83 10.30
C ASP A 35 -9.88 -7.67 10.08
N ASP A 36 -9.91 -8.67 9.18
CA ASP A 36 -8.76 -9.51 8.85
C ASP A 36 -7.56 -8.68 8.36
N ILE A 37 -7.78 -7.82 7.36
CA ILE A 37 -6.73 -7.01 6.73
C ILE A 37 -6.27 -5.91 7.70
N ASP A 38 -7.20 -5.28 8.41
CA ASP A 38 -6.89 -4.25 9.40
C ASP A 38 -6.04 -4.81 10.55
N ASN A 39 -6.38 -6.00 11.05
CA ASN A 39 -5.60 -6.68 12.08
C ASN A 39 -4.21 -7.08 11.58
N GLN A 40 -4.09 -7.51 10.32
CA GLN A 40 -2.80 -7.84 9.73
C GLN A 40 -1.92 -6.60 9.56
N TRP A 41 -2.49 -5.47 9.16
CA TRP A 41 -1.76 -4.21 9.12
C TRP A 41 -1.21 -3.83 10.50
N ASN A 42 -1.98 -4.02 11.59
CA ASN A 42 -1.50 -3.74 12.94
C ASN A 42 -0.27 -4.58 13.35
N VAL A 43 -0.08 -5.76 12.76
CA VAL A 43 1.11 -6.60 12.96
C VAL A 43 2.29 -6.11 12.13
N LEU A 44 2.06 -5.73 10.87
CA LEU A 44 3.12 -5.36 9.92
C LEU A 44 3.58 -3.91 10.07
N ALA A 45 2.68 -3.00 10.47
CA ALA A 45 2.92 -1.56 10.52
C ALA A 45 4.13 -1.17 11.37
N PRO A 46 4.40 -1.73 12.56
CA PRO A 46 5.58 -1.36 13.34
C PRO A 46 6.90 -1.60 12.61
N GLU A 47 7.04 -2.74 11.92
CA GLU A 47 8.26 -3.06 11.17
C GLU A 47 8.35 -2.25 9.88
N TYR A 48 7.24 -2.10 9.16
CA TYR A 48 7.15 -1.23 7.99
C TYR A 48 7.57 0.20 8.32
N MET A 49 7.06 0.75 9.42
CA MET A 49 7.40 2.10 9.86
C MET A 49 8.87 2.23 10.26
N ALA A 50 9.48 1.18 10.84
CA ALA A 50 10.90 1.19 11.17
C ALA A 50 11.79 1.37 9.93
N ASP A 51 11.46 0.70 8.83
CA ASP A 51 12.17 0.86 7.55
C ASP A 51 11.83 2.20 6.88
N ALA A 52 10.53 2.52 6.81
CA ALA A 52 10.04 3.70 6.10
C ALA A 52 10.54 5.01 6.71
N VAL A 53 10.76 5.08 8.03
CA VAL A 53 11.25 6.30 8.71
C VAL A 53 12.61 6.77 8.18
N GLY A 54 13.48 5.86 7.76
CA GLY A 54 14.77 6.22 7.16
C GLY A 54 14.60 6.90 5.80
N GLN A 55 13.63 6.44 5.01
CA GLN A 55 13.39 6.86 3.63
C GLN A 55 12.43 8.05 3.52
N ILE A 56 11.49 8.24 4.45
CA ILE A 56 10.37 9.18 4.33
C ILE A 56 10.80 10.65 4.23
N ASN A 57 11.95 11.00 4.80
CA ASN A 57 12.47 12.37 4.73
C ASN A 57 12.97 12.74 3.34
N GLU A 58 13.60 11.79 2.64
CA GLU A 58 14.19 12.00 1.30
C GLU A 58 13.21 11.60 0.19
N TYR A 59 12.47 10.51 0.38
CA TYR A 59 11.61 9.88 -0.62
C TYR A 59 10.19 9.58 -0.10
N PRO A 60 9.43 10.58 0.37
CA PRO A 60 8.12 10.38 1.00
C PRO A 60 7.10 9.70 0.10
N THR A 61 7.13 9.98 -1.21
CA THR A 61 6.21 9.33 -2.16
C THR A 61 6.54 7.85 -2.33
N VAL A 62 7.81 7.47 -2.37
CA VAL A 62 8.23 6.07 -2.49
C VAL A 62 7.87 5.31 -1.21
N SER A 63 8.14 5.90 -0.04
CA SER A 63 7.76 5.32 1.25
C SER A 63 6.25 5.24 1.48
N VAL A 64 5.41 5.96 0.75
CA VAL A 64 3.94 5.77 0.80
C VAL A 64 3.48 4.79 -0.28
N ALA A 65 4.18 4.72 -1.42
CA ALA A 65 3.90 3.75 -2.47
C ALA A 65 4.16 2.31 -2.00
N TRP A 66 5.26 2.04 -1.30
CA TRP A 66 5.54 0.70 -0.74
C TRP A 66 4.47 0.23 0.25
N ALA A 67 3.85 1.14 1.01
CA ALA A 67 2.73 0.80 1.89
C ALA A 67 1.53 0.30 1.09
N ALA A 68 1.27 0.90 -0.07
CA ALA A 68 0.22 0.45 -0.98
C ALA A 68 0.54 -0.91 -1.61
N TYR A 69 1.80 -1.17 -1.99
CA TYR A 69 2.22 -2.50 -2.48
C TYR A 69 2.06 -3.57 -1.39
N LEU A 70 2.48 -3.28 -0.16
CA LEU A 70 2.28 -4.20 0.96
C LEU A 70 0.79 -4.47 1.20
N GLY A 71 -0.04 -3.42 1.21
CA GLY A 71 -1.50 -3.57 1.30
C GLY A 71 -2.09 -4.42 0.17
N LEU A 72 -1.60 -4.26 -1.05
CA LEU A 72 -2.02 -5.05 -2.21
C LEU A 72 -1.63 -6.53 -2.06
N ALA A 73 -0.43 -6.83 -1.58
CA ALA A 73 0.01 -8.20 -1.30
C ALA A 73 -0.91 -8.89 -0.27
N ILE A 74 -1.30 -8.17 0.79
CA ILE A 74 -2.22 -8.68 1.80
C ILE A 74 -3.62 -8.89 1.21
N ALA A 75 -4.12 -7.93 0.42
CA ALA A 75 -5.43 -8.05 -0.23
C ALA A 75 -5.49 -9.23 -1.20
N TYR A 76 -4.44 -9.43 -2.01
CA TYR A 76 -4.31 -10.59 -2.90
C TYR A 76 -4.22 -11.91 -2.12
N GLY A 77 -3.41 -11.95 -1.05
CA GLY A 77 -3.31 -13.12 -0.18
C GLY A 77 -4.61 -13.44 0.54
N TRP A 78 -5.41 -12.44 0.89
CA TRP A 78 -6.73 -12.62 1.50
C TRP A 78 -7.72 -13.32 0.56
N ASP A 79 -7.68 -13.01 -0.74
CA ASP A 79 -8.51 -13.67 -1.74
C ASP A 79 -8.01 -15.09 -2.11
N THR A 80 -6.70 -15.32 -2.06
CA THR A 80 -6.07 -16.55 -2.55
C THR A 80 -5.79 -17.61 -1.47
N ASP A 81 -5.04 -17.27 -0.42
CA ASP A 81 -4.76 -18.13 0.73
C ASP A 81 -4.47 -17.32 2.00
N TRP A 82 -5.56 -16.97 2.69
CA TRP A 82 -5.46 -16.22 3.94
C TRP A 82 -4.65 -16.94 5.03
N ASN A 83 -4.72 -18.27 5.09
CA ASN A 83 -4.03 -19.05 6.13
C ASN A 83 -2.51 -18.99 6.00
N PHE A 84 -2.02 -18.81 4.77
CA PHE A 84 -0.61 -18.59 4.48
C PHE A 84 -0.22 -17.13 4.76
N ILE A 85 -0.92 -16.15 4.15
CA ILE A 85 -0.49 -14.75 4.20
C ILE A 85 -0.62 -14.13 5.59
N SER A 86 -1.63 -14.50 6.37
CA SER A 86 -1.82 -14.01 7.74
C SER A 86 -0.69 -14.39 8.70
N LYS A 87 0.08 -15.43 8.35
CA LYS A 87 1.23 -15.91 9.14
C LYS A 87 2.57 -15.51 8.53
N ALA A 88 2.56 -14.83 7.37
CA ALA A 88 3.78 -14.37 6.74
C ALA A 88 4.47 -13.33 7.63
N ALA A 89 5.76 -13.52 7.87
CA ALA A 89 6.58 -12.50 8.50
C ALA A 89 6.72 -11.29 7.57
N TYR A 90 6.93 -10.10 8.12
CA TYR A 90 7.11 -8.88 7.33
C TYR A 90 8.26 -9.00 6.30
N GLN A 91 9.34 -9.70 6.65
CA GLN A 91 10.49 -9.94 5.77
C GLN A 91 10.15 -10.81 4.56
N SER A 92 9.02 -11.54 4.55
CA SER A 92 8.57 -12.30 3.38
C SER A 92 8.14 -11.41 2.22
N PHE A 93 7.89 -10.12 2.49
CA PHE A 93 7.51 -9.11 1.48
C PHE A 93 8.73 -8.38 0.90
N TYR A 94 9.93 -8.66 1.40
CA TYR A 94 11.16 -8.12 0.83
C TYR A 94 11.58 -8.85 -0.44
N GLY A 95 12.18 -8.10 -1.36
CA GLY A 95 12.94 -8.68 -2.46
C GLY A 95 14.36 -9.05 -2.04
N GLU A 96 15.22 -9.24 -3.04
CA GLU A 96 16.63 -9.61 -2.82
C GLU A 96 17.43 -8.47 -2.17
N GLN A 97 16.99 -7.22 -2.35
CA GLN A 97 17.59 -6.00 -1.80
C GLN A 97 16.84 -5.46 -0.57
N GLY A 98 15.91 -6.25 -0.01
CA GLY A 98 15.20 -5.88 1.21
C GLY A 98 14.00 -4.99 0.94
N PHE A 99 13.98 -3.82 1.59
CA PHE A 99 12.92 -2.83 1.45
C PHE A 99 12.95 -2.12 0.08
N ASP A 100 14.15 -1.93 -0.48
CA ASP A 100 14.38 -1.11 -1.67
C ASP A 100 13.81 -1.73 -2.98
N ASP A 101 13.54 -3.04 -2.99
CA ASP A 101 12.94 -3.77 -4.12
C ASP A 101 11.64 -4.52 -3.74
N MET A 102 10.99 -4.08 -2.66
CA MET A 102 9.74 -4.66 -2.17
C MET A 102 8.62 -4.64 -3.22
N ASP A 103 8.49 -3.55 -3.97
CA ASP A 103 7.48 -3.41 -5.03
C ASP A 103 7.70 -4.40 -6.16
N GLU A 104 8.95 -4.53 -6.65
CA GLU A 104 9.29 -5.50 -7.70
C GLU A 104 9.01 -6.94 -7.26
N HIS A 105 9.38 -7.29 -6.03
CA HIS A 105 9.11 -8.60 -5.44
C HIS A 105 7.61 -8.89 -5.31
N ILE A 106 6.84 -7.94 -4.79
CA ILE A 106 5.38 -8.10 -4.65
C ILE A 106 4.73 -8.30 -6.02
N VAL A 107 5.07 -7.48 -7.00
CA VAL A 107 4.47 -7.57 -8.33
C VAL A 107 4.84 -8.89 -9.03
N ARG A 108 6.12 -9.25 -9.01
CA ARG A 108 6.62 -10.43 -9.73
C ARG A 108 6.28 -11.74 -9.03
N ASP A 109 6.61 -11.85 -7.75
CA ASP A 109 6.67 -13.13 -7.05
C ASP A 109 5.39 -13.43 -6.26
N LEU A 110 4.68 -12.41 -5.76
CA LEU A 110 3.41 -12.58 -5.05
C LEU A 110 2.22 -12.52 -6.00
N LEU A 111 2.13 -11.46 -6.81
CA LEU A 111 1.00 -11.28 -7.75
C LEU A 111 1.19 -12.10 -9.04
N GLY A 112 2.41 -12.56 -9.34
CA GLY A 112 2.70 -13.32 -10.55
C GLY A 112 2.65 -12.49 -11.83
N ILE A 113 2.76 -11.16 -11.71
CA ILE A 113 2.66 -10.22 -12.84
C ILE A 113 4.08 -9.95 -13.37
N PRO A 114 4.36 -10.22 -14.66
CA PRO A 114 5.66 -9.87 -15.25
C PRO A 114 5.92 -8.37 -15.18
N LEU A 115 7.10 -7.97 -14.71
CA LEU A 115 7.45 -6.56 -14.51
C LEU A 115 7.46 -5.73 -15.82
N ASP A 116 7.68 -6.39 -16.96
CA ASP A 116 7.65 -5.78 -18.29
C ASP A 116 6.24 -5.72 -18.91
N SER A 117 5.23 -6.24 -18.24
CA SER A 117 3.84 -6.25 -18.71
C SER A 117 3.19 -4.87 -18.64
N GLU A 118 2.17 -4.66 -19.49
CA GLU A 118 1.31 -3.48 -19.44
C GLU A 118 0.55 -3.40 -18.10
N GLU A 119 0.22 -4.55 -17.51
CA GLU A 119 -0.45 -4.64 -16.21
C GLU A 119 0.44 -4.10 -15.08
N ALA A 120 1.70 -4.49 -15.02
CA ALA A 120 2.66 -3.96 -14.05
C ALA A 120 2.85 -2.45 -14.19
N GLN A 121 2.97 -1.95 -15.42
CA GLN A 121 3.12 -0.50 -15.69
C GLN A 121 1.88 0.30 -15.28
N ASN A 122 0.69 -0.26 -15.51
CA ASN A 122 -0.57 0.35 -15.09
C ASN A 122 -0.67 0.37 -13.55
N LEU A 123 -0.33 -0.73 -12.89
CA LEU A 123 -0.30 -0.84 -11.44
C LEU A 123 0.66 0.17 -10.80
N GLU A 124 1.90 0.23 -11.28
CA GLU A 124 2.93 1.18 -10.83
C GLU A 124 2.45 2.62 -11.00
N SER A 125 1.89 2.94 -12.18
CA SER A 125 1.34 4.26 -12.47
C SER A 125 0.24 4.66 -11.51
N MET A 126 -0.63 3.72 -11.13
CA MET A 126 -1.74 3.96 -10.21
C MET A 126 -1.26 4.11 -8.77
N ILE A 127 -0.42 3.20 -8.29
CA ILE A 127 0.14 3.29 -6.93
C ILE A 127 0.94 4.59 -6.76
N ARG A 128 1.77 4.96 -7.73
CA ARG A 128 2.53 6.22 -7.69
C ARG A 128 1.62 7.44 -7.59
N ARG A 129 0.53 7.49 -8.37
CA ARG A 129 -0.45 8.61 -8.31
C ARG A 129 -1.18 8.66 -6.97
N SER A 130 -1.58 7.50 -6.45
CA SER A 130 -2.19 7.38 -5.13
C SER A 130 -1.24 7.88 -4.03
N ALA A 131 0.02 7.45 -4.05
CA ALA A 131 1.03 7.89 -3.11
C ALA A 131 1.33 9.40 -3.20
N GLN A 132 1.40 9.95 -4.41
CA GLN A 132 1.56 11.40 -4.62
C GLN A 132 0.37 12.18 -4.04
N THR A 133 -0.85 11.70 -4.25
CA THR A 133 -2.07 12.30 -3.71
C THR A 133 -2.07 12.25 -2.19
N ALA A 134 -1.75 11.10 -1.60
CA ALA A 134 -1.64 10.93 -0.16
C ALA A 134 -0.60 11.86 0.47
N VAL A 135 0.62 11.90 -0.07
CA VAL A 135 1.69 12.80 0.42
C VAL A 135 1.30 14.27 0.28
N THR A 136 0.61 14.64 -0.80
CA THR A 136 0.11 16.01 -0.98
C THR A 136 -0.90 16.38 0.10
N LEU A 137 -1.86 15.50 0.38
CA LEU A 137 -2.84 15.70 1.45
C LEU A 137 -2.17 15.76 2.83
N ILE A 138 -1.20 14.90 3.12
CA ILE A 138 -0.42 14.92 4.38
C ILE A 138 0.31 16.26 4.55
N ARG A 139 0.88 16.81 3.47
CA ARG A 139 1.63 18.08 3.51
C ARG A 139 0.73 19.30 3.64
N LEU A 140 -0.45 19.29 3.00
CA LEU A 140 -1.43 20.38 3.07
C LEU A 140 -2.11 20.46 4.44
N ASN A 141 -2.06 19.38 5.21
CA ASN A 141 -2.65 19.25 6.54
C ASN A 141 -1.63 19.45 7.69
N ARG A 142 -0.47 20.07 7.41
CA ARG A 142 0.50 20.51 8.44
C ARG A 142 0.28 21.95 8.89
#